data_AF-A0A8T6X1F6-F1
#
_entry.id   AF-A0A8T6X1F6-F1
#
_cell.length_a   1.000
_cell.length_b   1.000
_cell.length_c   1.000
_cell.angle_alpha   90.00
_cell.angle_beta   90.00
_cell.angle_gamma   90.00
#
_symmetry.space_group_name_H-M   'P 1'
#
loop_
_entity.id
_entity.type
_entity.pdbx_description
1 polymer ?
#
loop_
_entity_poly.entity_id
_entity_poly.type
_entity_poly.pdbx_seq_one_letter_code
_entity_poly.pdbx_strand_id
1 'polypeptide(L)' 'WVKVTTRGRQCHPSMPVKGINAHRAAMLFGTRVDRALQERFAATDDLFDHPVSSFEPT' A
#
# COMPACT_ATOMS: atom_id res chain seq x y z
N TRP A 1 9.93 -1.01 -11.80
CA TRP A 1 9.51 -1.98 -10.77
C TRP A 1 10.30 -1.74 -9.50
N VAL A 2 9.61 -1.50 -8.39
CA VAL A 2 10.21 -1.25 -7.06
C VAL A 2 9.85 -2.41 -6.15
N LYS A 3 10.83 -2.99 -5.44
CA LYS A 3 10.58 -4.04 -4.45
C LYS A 3 10.61 -3.45 -3.05
N VAL A 4 9.53 -3.63 -2.30
CA VAL A 4 9.44 -3.27 -0.88
C VAL A 4 9.39 -4.55 -0.05
N THR A 5 10.15 -4.59 1.04
CA THR A 5 10.16 -5.73 1.96
C THR A 5 9.84 -5.25 3.38
N THR A 6 8.72 -5.73 3.92
CA THR A 6 8.37 -5.52 5.33
C THR A 6 8.98 -6.62 6.20
N ARG A 7 9.65 -6.22 7.28
CA ARG A 7 10.19 -7.15 8.28
C ARG A 7 9.40 -7.04 9.57
N GLY A 8 9.21 -8.17 10.24
CA GLY A 8 8.48 -8.26 11.50
C GLY A 8 9.25 -9.07 12.53
N ARG A 9 8.58 -9.40 13.64
CA ARG A 9 9.12 -10.20 14.74
C ARG A 9 8.16 -11.33 15.04
N GLN A 10 8.65 -12.57 14.97
CA GLN A 10 7.87 -13.75 15.29
C GLN A 10 7.54 -13.81 16.78
N CYS A 11 6.38 -14.38 17.11
CA CYS A 11 5.95 -14.65 18.47
C CYS A 11 4.98 -15.84 18.48
N HIS A 12 4.64 -16.33 19.66
CA HIS A 12 3.52 -17.24 19.81
C HIS A 12 2.22 -16.54 19.31
N PRO A 13 1.39 -17.17 18.45
CA PRO A 13 0.21 -16.53 17.87
C PRO A 13 -0.82 -16.02 18.89
N SER A 14 -0.93 -16.69 20.05
CA SER A 14 -1.80 -16.23 21.15
C SER A 14 -1.22 -15.06 21.96
N MET A 15 0.03 -14.63 21.70
CA MET A 15 0.68 -13.49 22.35
C MET A 15 1.09 -12.43 21.32
N PRO A 16 0.16 -11.89 20.50
CA PRO A 16 0.48 -11.02 19.38
C PRO A 16 1.19 -9.72 19.79
N VAL A 17 0.97 -9.25 21.02
CA VAL A 17 1.66 -8.07 21.59
C VAL A 17 3.18 -8.23 21.68
N LYS A 18 3.69 -9.47 21.71
CA LYS A 18 5.13 -9.74 21.73
C LYS A 18 5.75 -9.75 20.32
N GLY A 19 4.94 -9.86 19.27
CA GLY A 19 5.40 -9.92 17.87
C GLY A 19 5.17 -8.62 17.10
N ILE A 20 5.60 -8.64 15.84
CA ILE A 20 5.28 -7.63 14.83
C ILE A 20 4.87 -8.39 13.57
N ASN A 21 3.60 -8.29 13.18
CA ASN A 21 3.08 -8.97 12.00
C ASN A 21 3.52 -8.22 10.72
N ALA A 22 4.54 -8.76 10.04
CA ALA A 22 5.06 -8.20 8.79
C ALA A 22 4.00 -8.13 7.68
N HIS A 23 3.14 -9.16 7.57
CA HIS A 23 2.10 -9.21 6.55
C HIS A 23 1.04 -8.12 6.76
N ARG A 24 0.61 -7.90 8.01
CA ARG A 24 -0.27 -6.78 8.36
C ARG A 24 0.36 -5.43 8.00
N ALA A 25 1.66 -5.26 8.25
CA ALA A 25 2.37 -4.05 7.86
C ALA A 25 2.43 -3.88 6.34
N ALA A 26 2.64 -4.95 5.57
CA ALA A 26 2.65 -4.93 4.10
C ALA A 26 1.29 -4.51 3.52
N MET A 27 0.19 -5.07 4.05
CA MET A 27 -1.16 -4.68 3.61
C MET A 27 -1.43 -3.20 3.87
N LEU A 28 -1.11 -2.72 5.09
CA LEU A 28 -1.27 -1.30 5.43
C LEU A 28 -0.40 -0.40 4.55
N PHE A 29 0.82 -0.83 4.23
CA PHE A 29 1.70 -0.09 3.31
C PHE A 29 1.08 -0.01 1.92
N GLY A 30 0.60 -1.12 1.35
CA GLY A 30 -0.04 -1.14 0.04
C GLY A 30 -1.24 -0.19 -0.05
N THR A 31 -2.14 -0.23 0.92
CA THR A 31 -3.29 0.69 0.98
C THR A 31 -2.88 2.16 1.10
N ARG A 32 -1.77 2.46 1.80
CA ARG A 32 -1.26 3.83 1.89
C ARG A 32 -0.62 4.30 0.59
N VAL A 33 0.08 3.42 -0.11
CA VAL A 33 0.66 3.74 -1.42
C VAL A 33 -0.46 4.04 -2.42
N ASP A 34 -1.48 3.18 -2.48
CA ASP A 34 -2.66 3.37 -3.33
C ASP A 34 -3.28 4.77 -3.14
N ARG A 35 -3.62 5.12 -1.89
CA ARG A 35 -4.15 6.46 -1.56
C ARG A 35 -3.20 7.58 -1.93
N ALA A 36 -1.92 7.43 -1.62
CA ALA A 36 -0.91 8.45 -1.92
C ALA A 36 -0.77 8.67 -3.44
N LEU A 37 -0.90 7.63 -4.27
CA LEU A 37 -0.88 7.75 -5.73
C LEU A 37 -2.10 8.53 -6.22
N GLN A 38 -3.30 8.17 -5.75
CA GLN A 38 -4.53 8.88 -6.11
C GLN A 38 -4.49 10.36 -5.70
N GLU A 39 -4.06 10.67 -4.48
CA GLU A 39 -3.92 12.05 -3.99
C GLU A 39 -2.86 12.83 -4.77
N ARG A 40 -1.71 12.21 -5.07
CA ARG A 40 -0.61 12.86 -5.76
C ARG A 40 -0.92 13.14 -7.22
N PHE A 41 -1.68 12.26 -7.87
CA PHE A 41 -2.01 12.30 -9.29
C PHE A 41 -3.51 12.52 -9.52
N ALA A 42 -4.11 13.43 -8.74
CA ALA A 42 -5.55 13.74 -8.80
C ALA A 42 -5.96 14.67 -9.96
N ALA A 43 -5.04 15.01 -10.87
CA ALA A 43 -5.35 15.86 -12.02
C ALA A 43 -6.33 15.15 -12.96
N THR A 44 -7.21 15.94 -13.57
CA THR A 44 -8.19 15.48 -14.55
C THR A 44 -7.90 16.08 -15.92
N ASP A 45 -8.10 15.28 -16.97
CA ASP A 45 -7.93 15.71 -18.35
C ASP A 45 -9.01 15.05 -19.24
N ASP A 46 -9.97 15.86 -19.68
CA ASP A 46 -11.14 15.43 -20.47
C ASP A 46 -10.77 15.03 -21.91
N LEU A 47 -9.51 15.18 -22.32
CA LEU A 47 -9.03 14.62 -23.59
C LEU A 47 -9.04 13.08 -23.58
N PHE A 48 -9.05 12.44 -22.40
CA PHE A 48 -8.99 10.99 -22.24
C PHE A 48 -10.35 10.39 -21.86
N ASP A 49 -10.65 9.19 -22.38
CA ASP A 49 -11.87 8.43 -22.04
C ASP A 49 -11.98 8.11 -20.53
N HIS A 50 -10.82 7.90 -19.89
CA HIS A 50 -10.71 7.84 -18.43
C HIS A 50 -9.93 9.07 -17.96
N PRO A 51 -10.62 10.15 -17.57
CA PRO A 51 -9.99 11.45 -17.37
C PRO A 51 -9.23 11.56 -16.04
N VAL A 52 -9.01 10.47 -15.31
CA VAL A 52 -8.30 10.44 -14.01
C VAL A 52 -7.13 9.46 -14.04
N SER A 53 -6.20 9.60 -13.09
CA SER A 53 -5.09 8.65 -12.95
C SER A 53 -5.60 7.24 -12.61
N SER A 54 -5.07 6.24 -13.33
CA SER A 54 -5.29 4.82 -13.09
C SER A 54 -4.12 4.13 -12.38
N PHE A 55 -3.21 4.90 -11.78
CA PHE A 55 -2.06 4.33 -11.09
C PHE A 55 -2.47 3.63 -9.80
N GLU A 56 -2.15 2.34 -9.73
CA GLU A 56 -2.40 1.48 -8.58
C GLU A 56 -1.15 0.63 -8.27
N PRO A 57 -0.91 0.26 -7.00
CA PRO A 57 0.18 -0.64 -6.66
C PRO A 57 -0.13 -2.08 -7.11
N THR A 58 0.71 -2.62 -8.01
CA THR A 58 0.65 -3.99 -8.55
C THR A 58 1.85 -4.84 -8.17
#